data_AF-A0A0Q1BXM6-F1
#
_entry.id   AF-A0A0Q1BXM6-F1
#
_cell.length_a   1.000
_cell.length_b   1.000
_cell.length_c   1.000
_cell.angle_alpha   90.00
_cell.angle_beta   90.00
_cell.angle_gamma   90.00
#
_symmetry.space_group_name_H-M   'P 1'
#
loop_
_entity.id
_entity.type
_entity.pdbx_description
1 polymer ?
#
loop_
_entity_poly.entity_id
_entity_poly.type
_entity_poly.pdbx_seq_one_letter_code
_entity_poly.pdbx_strand_id
1 'polypeptide(L)'
;MKLQEVKKILNAEVIVGEEKLDMEVKTAFGADLMSDVLAFAKAGSLLLTGLTNSQVIRIAHVMDIAAIILVRGKKPPTETINLAKEFKIPVLTTKYILFETAGRLYTKGIVGCLEQVEDHSAHG
;
A
#
# COMPACT_ATOMS: atom_id res chain seq x y z
N MET A 1 -3.48 -9.44 10.02
CA MET A 1 -2.10 -9.90 10.32
C MET A 1 -1.24 -8.68 10.62
N LYS A 2 -0.10 -8.85 11.28
CA LYS A 2 0.85 -7.76 11.53
C LYS A 2 1.63 -7.38 10.26
N LEU A 3 2.04 -6.12 10.15
CA LEU A 3 2.89 -5.66 9.05
C LEU A 3 4.24 -6.41 8.99
N GLN A 4 4.76 -6.87 10.12
CA GLN A 4 5.93 -7.77 10.16
C GLN A 4 5.69 -9.10 9.43
N GLU A 5 4.47 -9.63 9.45
CA GLU A 5 4.10 -10.85 8.72
C GLU A 5 4.04 -10.57 7.22
N VAL A 6 3.48 -9.43 6.82
CA VAL A 6 3.51 -8.94 5.43
C VAL A 6 4.94 -8.84 4.90
N LYS A 7 5.86 -8.24 5.69
CA LYS A 7 7.30 -8.16 5.37
C LYS A 7 7.87 -9.55 5.07
N LYS A 8 7.56 -10.56 5.90
CA LYS A 8 8.03 -11.95 5.72
C LYS A 8 7.42 -12.61 4.48
N ILE A 9 6.10 -12.51 4.29
CA ILE A 9 5.36 -13.10 3.16
C ILE A 9 5.90 -12.60 1.82
N LEU A 10 6.20 -11.31 1.75
CA LEU A 10 6.65 -10.64 0.54
C LEU A 10 8.17 -10.63 0.38
N ASN A 11 8.94 -11.20 1.31
CA ASN A 11 10.39 -11.05 1.38
C ASN A 11 10.81 -9.58 1.15
N ALA A 12 10.13 -8.68 1.87
CA ALA A 12 10.23 -7.24 1.65
C ALA A 12 11.29 -6.60 2.53
N GLU A 13 11.92 -5.56 2.01
CA GLU A 13 12.81 -4.67 2.74
C GLU A 13 12.01 -3.45 3.22
N VAL A 14 12.25 -3.02 4.45
CA VAL A 14 11.64 -1.81 4.99
C VAL A 14 12.53 -0.62 4.64
N ILE A 15 11.94 0.39 4.03
CA ILE A 15 12.61 1.64 3.65
C ILE A 15 12.33 2.71 4.73
N VAL A 16 11.10 2.73 5.25
CA VAL A 16 10.64 3.64 6.31
C VAL A 16 9.69 2.89 7.24
N GLY A 17 9.76 3.18 8.54
CA GLY A 17 8.77 2.73 9.52
C GLY A 17 9.02 1.36 10.15
N GLU A 18 10.29 0.98 10.38
CA GLU A 18 10.63 -0.30 11.06
C GLU A 18 9.97 -0.37 12.45
N GLU A 19 9.82 0.77 13.14
CA GLU A 19 9.15 0.90 14.44
C GLU A 19 7.64 0.65 14.39
N LYS A 20 7.04 0.57 13.20
CA LYS A 20 5.60 0.37 13.01
C LYS A 20 5.23 -1.06 12.59
N LEU A 21 6.18 -1.99 12.54
CA LEU A 21 5.93 -3.35 12.03
C LEU A 21 4.93 -4.17 12.86
N ASP A 22 4.66 -3.77 14.11
CA ASP A 22 3.65 -4.44 14.95
C ASP A 22 2.20 -4.07 14.63
N MET A 23 1.96 -3.09 13.75
CA MET A 23 0.61 -2.67 13.40
C MET A 23 -0.19 -3.77 12.68
N GLU A 24 -1.50 -3.81 12.91
CA GLU A 24 -2.39 -4.72 12.20
C GLU A 24 -2.83 -4.17 10.84
N VAL A 25 -2.85 -5.05 9.85
CA VAL A 25 -3.39 -4.80 8.52
C VAL A 25 -4.26 -5.98 8.09
N LYS A 26 -5.37 -5.67 7.44
CA LYS A 26 -6.41 -6.66 7.06
C LYS A 26 -6.76 -6.60 5.57
N THR A 27 -6.62 -5.43 4.96
CA THR A 27 -7.04 -5.19 3.58
C THR A 27 -5.93 -4.53 2.77
N ALA A 28 -5.98 -4.67 1.46
CA ALA A 28 -5.08 -4.00 0.52
C ALA A 28 -5.85 -3.39 -0.65
N PHE A 29 -5.25 -2.39 -1.27
CA PHE A 29 -5.67 -1.79 -2.53
C PHE A 29 -4.47 -1.75 -3.47
N GLY A 30 -4.62 -2.31 -4.67
CA GLY A 30 -3.57 -2.31 -5.68
C GLY A 30 -3.88 -1.34 -6.80
N ALA A 31 -3.09 -0.28 -6.95
CA ALA A 31 -3.30 0.70 -8.02
C ALA A 31 -2.03 1.50 -8.34
N ASP A 32 -1.90 1.88 -9.62
CA ASP A 32 -0.94 2.88 -10.09
C ASP A 32 -1.64 4.18 -10.53
N LEU A 33 -2.96 4.16 -10.71
CA LEU A 33 -3.74 5.38 -10.93
C LEU A 33 -4.09 6.01 -9.58
N MET A 34 -3.46 7.15 -9.29
CA MET A 34 -3.68 7.88 -8.04
C MET A 34 -5.12 8.39 -7.88
N SER A 35 -5.85 8.59 -8.99
CA SER A 35 -7.29 8.87 -9.01
C SER A 35 -8.09 7.72 -8.38
N ASP A 36 -7.73 6.48 -8.69
CA ASP A 36 -8.43 5.30 -8.17
C ASP A 36 -8.17 5.12 -6.69
N VAL A 37 -6.94 5.43 -6.24
CA VAL A 37 -6.62 5.42 -4.81
C VAL A 37 -7.48 6.43 -4.06
N LEU A 38 -7.61 7.65 -4.58
CA LEU A 38 -8.46 8.69 -3.97
C LEU A 38 -9.94 8.30 -3.97
N ALA A 39 -10.43 7.64 -5.01
CA ALA A 39 -11.84 7.28 -5.15
C ALA A 39 -12.22 6.04 -4.32
N PHE A 40 -11.34 5.04 -4.26
CA PHE A 40 -11.73 3.67 -3.86
C PHE A 40 -10.96 3.10 -2.68
N ALA A 41 -9.74 3.57 -2.40
CA ALA A 41 -8.97 3.04 -1.28
C ALA A 41 -9.65 3.39 0.06
N LYS A 42 -9.49 2.52 1.05
CA LYS A 42 -10.06 2.72 2.39
C LYS A 42 -8.96 2.94 3.42
N ALA A 43 -9.23 3.78 4.41
CA ALA A 43 -8.34 4.02 5.54
C ALA A 43 -7.91 2.70 6.21
N GLY A 44 -6.66 2.62 6.65
CA GLY A 44 -6.07 1.44 7.27
C GLY A 44 -5.71 0.31 6.30
N SER A 45 -5.97 0.45 4.99
CA SER A 45 -5.53 -0.53 3.99
C SER A 45 -4.04 -0.39 3.63
N LEU A 46 -3.45 -1.46 3.11
CA LEU A 46 -2.17 -1.41 2.41
C LEU A 46 -2.36 -0.83 1.01
N LEU A 47 -1.43 0.00 0.54
CA LEU A 47 -1.36 0.38 -0.87
C LEU A 47 -0.26 -0.42 -1.58
N LEU A 48 -0.62 -1.22 -2.59
CA LEU A 48 0.32 -1.91 -3.46
C LEU A 48 0.48 -1.11 -4.75
N THR A 49 1.68 -0.62 -5.03
CA THR A 49 1.91 0.25 -6.19
C THR A 49 3.33 0.11 -6.74
N GLY A 50 3.47 0.37 -8.04
CA GLY A 50 4.76 0.57 -8.69
C GLY A 50 5.17 2.03 -8.78
N LEU A 51 4.38 2.99 -8.31
CA LEU A 51 4.76 4.40 -8.29
C LEU A 51 5.68 4.70 -7.11
N THR A 52 6.69 5.54 -7.36
CA THR A 52 7.75 5.83 -6.40
C THR A 52 7.92 7.30 -6.09
N ASN A 53 7.09 8.16 -6.66
CA ASN A 53 7.19 9.60 -6.48
C ASN A 53 6.45 10.06 -5.20
N SER A 54 6.65 11.32 -4.84
CA SER A 54 6.11 11.91 -3.61
C SER A 54 4.57 11.99 -3.58
N GLN A 55 3.90 11.94 -4.73
CA GLN A 55 2.43 11.96 -4.80
C GLN A 55 1.82 10.74 -4.10
N VAL A 56 2.46 9.57 -4.20
CA VAL A 56 2.03 8.34 -3.51
C VAL A 56 1.94 8.56 -2.01
N ILE A 57 2.94 9.21 -1.42
CA ILE A 57 3.00 9.48 0.03
C ILE A 57 1.93 10.49 0.44
N ARG A 58 1.73 11.55 -0.35
CA ARG A 58 0.70 12.56 -0.08
C ARG A 58 -0.70 11.97 -0.09
N ILE A 59 -1.00 11.15 -1.09
CA ILE A 59 -2.32 10.51 -1.20
C ILE A 59 -2.49 9.45 -0.11
N ALA A 60 -1.46 8.65 0.18
CA ALA A 60 -1.49 7.72 1.29
C ALA A 60 -1.77 8.42 2.62
N HIS A 61 -1.21 9.62 2.84
CA HIS A 61 -1.51 10.43 4.02
C HIS A 61 -2.97 10.91 4.04
N VAL A 62 -3.46 11.48 2.94
CA VAL A 62 -4.85 11.97 2.83
C VAL A 62 -5.88 10.84 3.02
N MET A 63 -5.57 9.65 2.52
CA MET A 63 -6.46 8.48 2.58
C MET A 63 -6.27 7.61 3.83
N ASP A 64 -5.44 8.04 4.78
CA ASP A 64 -5.09 7.28 5.99
C ASP A 64 -4.64 5.83 5.69
N ILE A 65 -3.83 5.65 4.64
CA ILE A 65 -3.26 4.35 4.26
C ILE A 65 -2.28 3.87 5.34
N ALA A 66 -2.42 2.60 5.72
CA ALA A 66 -1.63 2.00 6.79
C ALA A 66 -0.15 1.88 6.45
N ALA A 67 0.16 1.39 5.24
CA ALA A 67 1.52 1.25 4.73
C ALA A 67 1.51 1.12 3.20
N ILE A 68 2.64 1.47 2.58
CA ILE A 68 2.84 1.34 1.14
C ILE A 68 3.81 0.20 0.85
N ILE A 69 3.44 -0.68 -0.08
CA ILE A 69 4.29 -1.74 -0.61
C ILE A 69 4.66 -1.38 -2.05
N LEU A 70 5.93 -1.02 -2.25
CA LEU A 70 6.52 -0.80 -3.56
C LEU A 70 6.88 -2.14 -4.20
N VAL A 71 6.36 -2.38 -5.39
CA VAL A 71 6.58 -3.65 -6.11
C VAL A 71 7.77 -3.54 -7.07
N ARG A 72 8.22 -4.68 -7.62
CA ARG A 72 9.30 -4.79 -8.62
C ARG A 72 10.68 -4.36 -8.13
N GLY A 73 10.91 -4.35 -6.82
CA GLY A 73 12.16 -3.95 -6.19
C GLY A 73 12.49 -2.48 -6.37
N LYS A 74 11.47 -1.67 -6.70
CA LYS A 74 11.65 -0.23 -6.91
C LYS A 74 12.08 0.46 -5.63
N LYS A 75 12.97 1.44 -5.78
CA LYS A 75 13.44 2.30 -4.70
C LYS A 75 12.92 3.72 -4.93
N PRO A 76 12.26 4.33 -3.93
CA PRO A 76 11.82 5.71 -4.02
C PRO A 76 13.01 6.66 -3.90
N PRO A 77 12.95 7.84 -4.53
CA PRO A 77 13.98 8.86 -4.37
C PRO A 77 13.98 9.41 -2.93
N THR A 78 15.10 10.00 -2.52
CA THR A 78 15.32 10.51 -1.16
C THR A 78 14.21 11.46 -0.68
N GLU A 79 13.72 12.33 -1.55
CA GLU A 79 12.60 13.24 -1.24
C GLU A 79 11.32 12.50 -0.81
N THR A 80 11.03 11.37 -1.45
CA THR A 80 9.84 10.55 -1.16
C THR A 80 10.03 9.81 0.16
N ILE A 81 11.26 9.32 0.42
CA ILE A 81 11.62 8.71 1.71
C ILE A 81 11.48 9.72 2.85
N ASN A 82 11.96 10.95 2.67
CA ASN A 82 11.89 12.00 3.67
C ASN A 82 10.43 12.38 3.97
N LEU A 83 9.60 12.53 2.92
CA LEU A 83 8.19 12.83 3.11
C LEU A 83 7.44 11.68 3.81
N ALA A 84 7.78 10.42 3.50
CA ALA A 84 7.21 9.27 4.18
C ALA A 84 7.57 9.23 5.67
N LYS A 85 8.81 9.62 6.03
CA LYS A 85 9.23 9.78 7.43
C LYS A 85 8.48 10.89 8.13
N GLU A 86 8.31 12.03 7.48
CA GLU A 86 7.57 13.19 7.99
C GLU A 86 6.13 12.82 8.33
N PHE A 87 5.42 12.15 7.41
CA PHE A 87 4.06 11.67 7.64
C PHE A 87 3.99 10.35 8.42
N LYS A 88 5.14 9.79 8.79
CA LYS A 88 5.28 8.51 9.51
C LYS A 88 4.55 7.36 8.81
N ILE A 89 4.57 7.30 7.49
CA ILE A 89 3.95 6.23 6.70
C ILE A 89 5.00 5.15 6.44
N PRO A 90 4.78 3.89 6.87
CA PRO A 90 5.67 2.79 6.54
C PRO A 90 5.73 2.56 5.04
N VAL A 91 6.95 2.38 4.53
CA VAL A 91 7.20 2.05 3.12
C VAL A 91 8.09 0.83 3.06
N LEU A 92 7.60 -0.22 2.42
CA LEU A 92 8.33 -1.45 2.18
C LEU A 92 8.51 -1.64 0.67
N THR A 93 9.53 -2.40 0.27
CA THR A 93 9.73 -2.79 -1.14
C THR A 93 9.93 -4.28 -1.26
N THR A 94 9.31 -4.89 -2.27
CA THR A 94 9.49 -6.30 -2.63
C THR A 94 9.86 -6.43 -4.10
N LYS A 95 10.65 -7.46 -4.42
CA LYS A 95 11.00 -7.80 -5.81
C LYS A 95 9.83 -8.37 -6.61
N TYR A 96 8.76 -8.83 -5.95
CA TYR A 96 7.58 -9.34 -6.64
C TYR A 96 6.86 -8.26 -7.45
N ILE A 97 6.22 -8.67 -8.55
CA ILE A 97 5.29 -7.80 -9.30
C ILE A 97 3.98 -7.61 -8.52
N LEU A 98 3.15 -6.65 -8.93
CA LEU A 98 1.92 -6.30 -8.20
C LEU A 98 0.96 -7.48 -8.06
N PHE A 99 0.66 -8.17 -9.15
CA PHE A 99 -0.25 -9.32 -9.12
C PHE A 99 0.23 -10.42 -8.17
N GLU A 100 1.52 -10.78 -8.24
CA GLU A 100 2.12 -11.78 -7.36
C GLU A 100 2.11 -11.33 -5.88
N THR A 101 2.39 -10.05 -5.63
CA THR A 101 2.30 -9.44 -4.30
C THR A 101 0.88 -9.59 -3.74
N ALA A 102 -0.13 -9.23 -4.54
CA ALA A 102 -1.53 -9.35 -4.16
C ALA A 102 -1.92 -10.81 -3.90
N GLY A 103 -1.59 -11.74 -4.79
CA GLY A 103 -1.89 -13.16 -4.63
C GLY A 103 -1.29 -13.76 -3.35
N ARG A 104 -0.02 -13.45 -3.05
CA ARG A 104 0.63 -13.91 -1.81
C ARG A 104 -0.06 -13.40 -0.56
N LEU A 105 -0.47 -12.13 -0.55
CA LEU A 105 -1.20 -11.56 0.57
C LEU A 105 -2.61 -12.18 0.68
N TYR A 106 -3.28 -12.37 -0.44
CA TYR A 106 -4.62 -12.95 -0.49
C TYR A 106 -4.67 -14.37 0.06
N THR A 107 -3.72 -15.22 -0.34
CA THR A 107 -3.62 -16.59 0.21
C THR A 107 -3.32 -16.65 1.71
N LYS A 108 -2.97 -15.52 2.34
CA LYS A 108 -2.70 -15.40 3.77
C LYS A 108 -3.79 -14.63 4.53
N GLY A 109 -4.89 -14.29 3.86
CA GLY A 109 -6.07 -13.68 4.49
C GLY A 109 -6.10 -12.14 4.45
N ILE A 110 -5.23 -11.49 3.70
CA ILE A 110 -5.44 -10.10 3.31
C ILE A 110 -6.43 -10.06 2.16
N VAL A 111 -7.49 -9.27 2.24
CA VAL A 111 -8.47 -9.15 1.14
C VAL A 111 -8.44 -7.75 0.52
N GLY A 112 -9.18 -7.55 -0.59
CA GLY A 112 -9.38 -6.20 -1.12
C GLY A 112 -10.08 -5.30 -0.10
N CYS A 113 -9.74 -4.01 -0.04
CA CYS A 113 -10.52 -3.05 0.76
C CYS A 113 -11.84 -2.63 0.08
N LEU A 114 -12.00 -3.03 -1.18
CA LEU A 114 -13.21 -2.91 -1.99
C LEU A 114 -13.22 -4.13 -2.92
N GLU A 115 -14.34 -4.87 -2.96
CA GLU A 115 -14.47 -6.07 -3.79
C GLU A 115 -15.03 -5.75 -5.19
N GLN A 116 -15.95 -4.81 -5.27
CA GLN A 116 -16.59 -4.37 -6.50
C GLN A 116 -16.87 -2.86 -6.43
N VAL A 117 -16.72 -2.17 -7.56
CA VAL A 117 -17.17 -0.77 -7.69
C VAL A 117 -18.66 -0.79 -8.03
N GLU A 118 -19.47 -0.12 -7.23
CA GLU A 118 -20.89 0.06 -7.54
C GLU A 118 -21.06 1.08 -8.67
N ASP A 119 -21.96 0.78 -9.61
CA ASP A 119 -22.30 1.68 -10.69
C ASP A 119 -23.07 2.88 -10.13
N HIS A 120 -22.49 4.09 -10.20
CA HIS A 120 -23.20 5.32 -9.83
C HIS A 120 -24.24 5.76 -10.89
N SER A 121 -24.60 4.89 -11.84
CA SER A 121 -25.54 5.16 -12.93
C SER A 121 -27.02 4.93 -12.58
N ALA A 122 -27.38 4.93 -11.29
CA ALA A 122 -28.77 4.78 -10.84
C ALA A 122 -29.21 5.87 -9.84
N HIS A 123 -28.96 7.14 -10.15
CA HIS A 123 -29.77 8.24 -9.62
C HIS A 123 -30.14 9.15 -10.81
N GLY A 124 -31.25 8.78 -11.46
CA GLY A 124 -31.96 9.65 -12.40
C GLY A 124 -32.79 10.72 -11.70
#